data_AF-A0A8X6V9F3-F1
#
_entry.id   AF-A0A8X6V9F3-F1
#
_cell.length_a   1.000
_cell.length_b   1.000
_cell.length_c   1.000
_cell.angle_alpha   90.00
_cell.angle_beta   90.00
_cell.angle_gamma   90.00
#
_symmetry.space_group_name_H-M   'P 1'
#
loop_
_entity.id
_entity.type
_entity.pdbx_description
1 polymer ?
#
loop_
_entity_poly.entity_id
_entity_poly.type
_entity_poly.pdbx_seq_one_letter_code
_entity_poly.pdbx_strand_id
1 'polypeptide(L)'
;MLMLTPSICQCLLHHGLRARVPLYRIPLTANNQLLHMQWAHERRAWQSHWHQVVFSDESRFDLWDHDGHIRVRRYAVNAAFQSALSNDIVA
;
A
#
# COMPACT_ATOMS: atom_id res chain seq x y z
N MET A 1 11.40 36.67 19.83
CA MET A 1 12.14 35.39 19.85
C MET A 1 11.13 34.26 19.87
N LEU A 2 10.66 33.82 18.69
CA LEU A 2 9.69 32.72 18.60
C LEU A 2 10.46 31.40 18.53
N MET A 3 10.34 30.59 19.58
CA MET A 3 10.85 29.22 19.62
C MET A 3 10.06 28.41 18.59
N LEU A 4 10.58 28.26 17.36
CA LEU A 4 10.01 27.35 16.39
C LEU A 4 10.26 25.93 16.89
N THR A 5 9.24 25.29 17.46
CA THR A 5 9.31 23.88 17.77
C THR A 5 9.56 23.12 16.47
N PRO A 6 10.58 22.24 16.42
CA PRO A 6 10.79 21.43 15.23
C PRO A 6 9.52 20.63 14.95
N SER A 7 9.09 20.63 13.69
CA SER A 7 7.93 19.84 13.28
C SER A 7 8.15 18.38 13.65
N ILE A 8 7.07 17.63 13.88
CA ILE A 8 7.14 16.19 14.17
C ILE A 8 8.01 15.48 13.10
N CYS A 9 7.90 15.88 11.84
CA CYS A 9 8.72 15.38 10.74
C CYS A 9 10.22 15.63 10.96
N GLN A 10 10.60 16.84 11.37
CA GLN A 10 11.97 17.22 11.65
C GLN A 10 12.55 16.39 12.81
N CYS A 11 11.77 16.18 13.87
CA CYS A 11 12.16 15.35 15.01
C CYS A 11 12.38 13.89 14.60
N LEU A 12 11.44 13.31 13.84
CA LEU A 12 11.54 11.92 13.38
C LEU A 12 12.77 11.70 12.49
N LEU A 13 13.03 12.61 11.54
CA LEU A 13 14.21 12.54 10.68
C LEU A 13 15.52 12.68 11.45
N HIS A 14 15.57 13.59 12.44
CA HIS A 14 16.75 13.76 13.30
C HIS A 14 17.09 12.49 14.08
N HIS A 15 16.07 11.74 14.51
CA HIS A 15 16.24 10.45 15.20
C HIS A 15 16.41 9.27 14.23
N GLY A 16 16.61 9.53 12.93
CA GLY A 16 16.84 8.49 11.91
C GLY A 16 15.59 7.73 11.47
N LEU A 17 14.41 8.13 11.93
CA LEU A 17 13.14 7.50 11.56
C LEU A 17 12.68 8.04 10.21
N ARG A 18 12.41 7.11 9.28
CA ARG A 18 11.88 7.41 7.95
C ARG A 18 10.55 6.70 7.75
N ALA A 19 9.60 7.38 7.13
CA ALA A 19 8.37 6.74 6.69
C ALA A 19 8.69 5.65 5.65
N ARG A 20 8.06 4.48 5.81
CA ARG A 20 8.10 3.37 4.86
C ARG A 20 6.66 2.94 4.60
N VAL A 21 6.38 2.57 3.36
CA VAL A 21 5.11 1.92 3.02
C VAL A 21 5.23 0.45 3.44
N PRO A 22 4.30 -0.09 4.25
CA PRO A 22 4.33 -1.50 4.60
C PRO A 22 4.16 -2.34 3.34
N LEU A 23 4.90 -3.44 3.23
CA LEU A 23 4.65 -4.43 2.19
C LEU A 23 3.27 -5.03 2.41
N TYR A 24 2.42 -5.01 1.39
CA TYR A 24 1.16 -5.73 1.42
C TYR A 24 1.47 -7.23 1.53
N ARG A 25 0.98 -7.87 2.59
CA ARG A 25 1.10 -9.30 2.82
C ARG A 25 -0.26 -9.87 3.13
N ILE A 26 -0.62 -10.94 2.44
CA ILE A 26 -1.82 -11.71 2.76
C ILE A 26 -1.56 -12.41 4.11
N PRO A 27 -2.39 -12.18 5.14
CA PRO A 27 -2.20 -12.82 6.43
C PRO A 27 -2.42 -14.34 6.29
N LEU A 28 -1.36 -15.11 6.54
CA LEU A 28 -1.43 -16.57 6.58
C LEU A 28 -1.78 -17.04 7.99
N THR A 29 -2.70 -18.00 8.10
CA THR A 29 -2.95 -18.71 9.36
C THR A 29 -1.70 -19.47 9.80
N ALA A 30 -1.57 -19.77 11.09
CA ALA A 30 -0.42 -20.52 11.62
C ALA A 30 -0.25 -21.89 10.92
N ASN A 31 -1.35 -22.58 10.62
CA ASN A 31 -1.32 -23.86 9.90
C ASN A 31 -0.77 -23.70 8.47
N ASN A 32 -1.20 -22.67 7.74
CA ASN A 32 -0.71 -22.44 6.38
C ASN A 32 0.79 -22.14 6.38
N GLN A 33 1.29 -21.40 7.37
CA GLN A 33 2.71 -21.13 7.52
C GLN A 33 3.51 -22.42 7.75
N LEU A 34 3.02 -23.31 8.63
CA LEU A 34 3.67 -24.60 8.89
C LEU A 34 3.70 -25.48 7.64
N LEU A 35 2.58 -25.59 6.93
CA LEU A 35 2.49 -26.36 5.68
C LEU A 35 3.45 -25.82 4.61
N HIS A 36 3.51 -24.50 4.44
CA HIS A 36 4.42 -23.88 3.48
C HIS A 36 5.89 -24.15 3.86
N MET A 37 6.24 -24.05 5.14
CA MET A 37 7.59 -24.33 5.61
C MET A 37 7.97 -25.80 5.42
N GLN A 38 7.10 -26.74 5.78
CA GLN A 38 7.33 -28.18 5.57
C GLN A 38 7.52 -28.51 4.09
N TRP A 39 6.61 -28.02 3.23
CA TRP A 39 6.68 -28.23 1.79
C TRP A 39 7.99 -27.72 1.19
N ALA A 40 8.45 -26.53 1.62
CA ALA A 40 9.70 -25.94 1.18
C ALA A 40 10.93 -26.71 1.71
N HIS A 41 10.89 -27.17 2.97
CA HIS A 41 11.97 -27.96 3.55
C HIS A 41 12.15 -29.29 2.82
N GLU A 42 11.07 -30.01 2.55
CA GLU A 42 11.08 -31.28 1.81
C GLU A 42 11.70 -31.15 0.41
N ARG A 43 11.45 -30.02 -0.25
CA ARG A 43 11.85 -29.78 -1.65
C ARG A 43 13.09 -28.90 -1.77
N ARG A 44 13.75 -28.57 -0.66
CA ARG A 44 14.94 -27.71 -0.64
C ARG A 44 16.09 -28.26 -1.49
N ALA A 45 16.23 -29.58 -1.56
CA ALA A 45 17.28 -30.25 -2.33
C ALA A 45 16.85 -30.64 -3.76
N TRP A 46 15.64 -30.27 -4.18
CA TRP A 46 15.20 -30.56 -5.54
C TRP A 46 15.96 -29.71 -6.55
N GLN A 47 16.62 -30.39 -7.50
CA GLN A 47 17.24 -29.76 -8.67
C GLN A 47 16.56 -30.26 -9.94
N SER A 48 16.90 -31.47 -10.40
CA SER A 48 16.35 -32.06 -11.63
C SER A 48 14.85 -32.36 -11.57
N HIS A 49 14.31 -32.55 -10.36
CA HIS A 49 12.90 -32.85 -10.13
C HIS A 49 11.96 -31.73 -10.59
N TRP A 50 12.42 -30.47 -10.59
CA TRP A 50 11.61 -29.35 -11.08
C TRP A 50 11.26 -29.46 -12.57
N HIS A 51 12.10 -30.14 -13.36
CA HIS A 51 11.84 -30.33 -14.80
C HIS A 51 10.66 -31.27 -15.09
N GLN A 52 10.22 -32.05 -14.12
CA GLN A 52 9.10 -32.97 -14.26
C GLN A 52 7.77 -32.35 -13.77
N VAL A 53 7.82 -31.15 -13.17
CA VAL A 53 6.64 -30.47 -12.64
C VAL A 53 6.08 -29.54 -13.71
N VAL A 54 4.81 -29.74 -14.05
CA VAL A 54 4.03 -28.79 -14.88
C VAL A 54 3.20 -27.92 -13.95
N PHE A 55 3.44 -26.61 -13.97
CA PHE A 55 2.69 -25.64 -13.20
C PHE A 55 1.51 -25.10 -14.00
N SER A 56 0.40 -24.84 -13.32
CA SER A 56 -0.76 -24.14 -13.87
C SER A 56 -1.20 -23.04 -12.92
N ASP A 57 -1.44 -21.84 -13.44
CA ASP A 57 -2.15 -20.78 -12.73
C ASP A 57 -3.22 -20.18 -13.63
N GLU A 58 -4.14 -19.45 -13.00
CA GLU A 58 -5.06 -18.56 -13.68
C GLU A 58 -4.76 -17.13 -13.26
N SER A 59 -4.57 -16.26 -14.25
CA SER A 59 -4.30 -14.85 -14.05
C SER A 59 -5.37 -14.00 -14.73
N ARG A 60 -5.81 -12.93 -14.06
CA ARG A 60 -6.71 -11.93 -14.64
C ARG A 60 -5.89 -10.84 -15.32
N PHE A 61 -6.25 -10.51 -16.57
CA PHE A 61 -5.67 -9.40 -17.32
C PHE A 61 -6.74 -8.34 -17.52
N ASP A 62 -6.48 -7.13 -17.06
CA ASP A 62 -7.36 -5.99 -17.26
C ASP A 62 -6.89 -5.18 -18.49
N LEU A 63 -7.84 -4.71 -19.30
CA LEU A 63 -7.56 -3.96 -20.53
C LEU A 63 -7.07 -2.52 -20.27
N TRP A 64 -7.32 -2.01 -19.06
CA TRP A 64 -6.98 -0.65 -18.63
C TRP A 64 -6.45 -0.70 -17.19
N ASP A 65 -5.32 -0.03 -16.94
CA ASP A 65 -4.69 0.01 -15.62
C ASP A 65 -5.46 0.90 -14.65
N HIS A 66 -5.72 0.39 -13.46
CA HIS A 66 -6.10 1.20 -12.32
C HIS A 66 -4.93 1.21 -11.32
N ASP A 67 -4.34 2.37 -11.08
CA ASP A 67 -3.22 2.50 -10.14
C ASP A 67 -3.63 2.25 -8.67
N GLY A 68 -4.91 1.91 -8.42
CA GLY A 68 -5.45 1.60 -7.09
C GLY A 68 -5.40 2.80 -6.14
N HIS A 69 -5.04 3.98 -6.63
CA HIS A 69 -4.80 5.16 -5.81
C HIS A 69 -6.01 6.09 -5.82
N ILE A 70 -6.65 6.23 -4.65
CA ILE A 70 -7.66 7.27 -4.44
C ILE A 70 -6.96 8.60 -4.23
N ARG A 71 -7.08 9.52 -5.19
CA ARG A 71 -6.55 10.88 -5.08
C ARG A 71 -7.44 11.72 -4.17
N VAL A 72 -7.07 11.84 -2.89
CA VAL A 72 -7.75 12.73 -1.93
C VAL A 72 -7.09 14.11 -1.98
N ARG A 73 -7.86 15.15 -2.31
CA ARG A 73 -7.43 16.56 -2.21
C ARG A 73 -8.25 17.27 -1.14
N ARG A 74 -7.59 17.99 -0.23
CA ARG A 74 -8.27 18.95 0.65
C ARG A 74 -8.28 20.29 -0.06
N TYR A 75 -9.45 20.78 -0.42
CA TYR A 75 -9.59 22.15 -0.90
C TYR A 75 -9.44 23.10 0.29
N ALA A 76 -8.70 24.20 0.09
CA ALA A 76 -8.63 25.25 1.10
C ALA A 76 -10.05 25.79 1.33
N VAL A 77 -10.43 25.90 2.61
CA VAL A 77 -11.78 26.33 3.07
C VAL A 77 -12.23 27.66 2.45
N ASN A 78 -11.30 28.46 1.94
CA ASN A 78 -11.58 29.77 1.37
C ASN A 78 -12.10 29.73 -0.08
N ALA A 79 -11.91 28.64 -0.82
CA ALA A 79 -12.33 28.54 -2.23
C ALA A 79 -13.76 27.99 -2.41
N ALA A 80 -14.20 27.10 -1.53
CA ALA A 80 -15.54 26.49 -1.60
C ALA A 80 -16.65 27.38 -1.00
N PHE A 81 -16.30 28.36 -0.17
CA PHE A 81 -17.28 29.28 0.43
C PHE A 81 -17.91 30.24 -0.59
N GLN A 82 -17.17 30.65 -1.63
CA GLN A 82 -17.71 31.56 -2.66
C GLN A 82 -18.58 30.85 -3.70
N SER A 83 -18.30 29.57 -4.02
CA SER A 83 -19.11 28.81 -4.99
C SER A 83 -20.45 28.35 -4.43
N ALA A 84 -20.58 28.18 -3.11
CA ALA A 84 -21.84 27.78 -2.48
C ALA A 84 -22.86 28.92 -2.40
N LEU A 85 -22.41 30.19 -2.37
CA LEU A 85 -23.29 31.36 -2.31
C LEU A 85 -23.80 31.84 -3.68
N SER A 86 -23.21 31.35 -4.78
CA SER A 86 -23.60 31.73 -6.15
C SER A 86 -24.79 30.93 -6.70
N ASN A 87 -25.10 29.77 -6.12
CA ASN A 87 -26.12 28.86 -6.65
C ASN A 87 -27.51 29.06 -6.02
N ASP A 88 -27.65 29.97 -5.05
CA ASP A 88 -28.90 30.19 -4.30
C ASP A 88 -29.63 31.51 -4.65
N ILE A 89 -29.25 32.24 -5.71
CA ILE A 89 -29.85 33.56 -6.06
C ILE A 89 -30.59 33.59 -7.41
N VAL A 90 -30.83 32.44 -8.07
CA VAL A 90 -31.77 32.42 -9.21
C VAL A 90 -32.85 31.36 -8.98
N ALA A 91 -33.87 31.77 -8.23
CA ALA A 91 -35.23 31.26 -8.30
C ALA A 91 -36.14 32.38 -8.82
#